data_AF-A0A928RWD9-F1
#
_entry.id   AF-A0A928RWD9-F1
#
_cell.length_a   1.000
_cell.length_b   1.000
_cell.length_c   1.000
_cell.angle_alpha   90.00
_cell.angle_beta   90.00
_cell.angle_gamma   90.00
#
_symmetry.space_group_name_H-M   'P 1'
#
loop_
_entity.id
_entity.type
_entity.pdbx_description
1 polymer ?
#
loop_
_entity_poly.entity_id
_entity_poly.type
_entity_poly.pdbx_seq_one_letter_code
_entity_poly.pdbx_strand_id
1 'polypeptide(L)'
;MIRWTRRLHKWFGLAAALIVVTTTVTGFLLIHKKSLELNKVRVGMPGYSVTRTVDASEILQLADGGMIAATKQGVFLKGGDGWALTLPAQVKKIHLHDETLYAASNDGLFASGNGREWKNLMPGHDVKSVRFDPLAITVATSKGIYTREAYPGNGWKRVLGFEGNALDVRHMEPDGRGGMLLAAKEGIYALGPGGLKMEEALAPGGEDRVDIQKIITDIHTGDFFGAYFYIFMDFVAIGLVIMAITGIYIWWWPKQKRRQATRAAGNNA
;
A
#
# COMPACT_ATOMS: atom_id res chain seq x y z
N MET A 1 25.79 21.18 43.63
CA MET A 1 24.78 20.35 42.92
C MET A 1 24.11 21.04 41.71
N ILE A 2 23.75 22.33 41.76
CA ILE A 2 22.97 23.05 40.72
C ILE A 2 23.65 23.13 39.32
N ARG A 3 24.99 23.07 39.24
CA ARG A 3 25.71 23.12 37.95
C ARG A 3 25.61 21.82 37.14
N TRP A 4 25.49 20.69 37.82
CA TRP A 4 25.39 19.36 37.19
C TRP A 4 24.00 19.13 36.60
N THR A 5 22.95 19.47 37.33
CA THR A 5 21.56 19.37 36.87
C THR A 5 21.30 20.23 35.63
N ARG A 6 21.83 21.46 35.59
CA ARG A 6 21.73 22.34 34.40
C ARG A 6 22.49 21.80 33.18
N ARG A 7 23.58 21.07 33.38
CA ARG A 7 24.31 20.42 32.26
C ARG A 7 23.54 19.22 31.74
N LEU A 8 23.06 18.36 32.64
CA LEU A 8 22.25 17.19 32.28
C LEU A 8 20.98 17.63 31.55
N HIS A 9 20.20 18.56 32.10
CA HIS A 9 18.98 19.06 31.47
C HIS A 9 19.21 19.64 30.07
N LYS A 10 20.35 20.29 29.83
CA LYS A 10 20.72 20.81 28.49
C LYS A 10 21.01 19.72 27.48
N TRP A 11 21.73 18.65 27.88
CA TRP A 11 22.06 17.56 26.98
C TRP A 11 20.87 16.63 26.75
N PHE A 12 20.10 16.33 27.79
CA PHE A 12 18.84 15.61 27.68
C PHE A 12 17.81 16.39 26.86
N GLY A 13 17.68 17.70 27.07
CA GLY A 13 16.80 18.54 26.26
C GLY A 13 17.18 18.57 24.78
N LEU A 14 18.49 18.60 24.47
CA LEU A 14 18.97 18.52 23.09
C LEU A 14 18.68 17.16 22.44
N ALA A 15 18.91 16.06 23.18
CA ALA A 15 18.60 14.71 22.71
C ALA A 15 17.08 14.52 22.50
N ALA A 16 16.27 14.99 23.46
CA ALA A 16 14.82 14.95 23.36
C ALA A 16 14.30 15.79 22.18
N ALA A 17 14.88 16.97 21.93
CA ALA A 17 14.51 17.81 20.78
C ALA A 17 14.73 17.07 19.45
N LEU A 18 15.82 16.33 19.30
CA LEU A 18 16.08 15.54 18.10
C LEU A 18 15.02 14.44 17.90
N ILE A 19 14.68 13.72 18.98
CA ILE A 19 13.64 12.69 18.94
C ILE A 19 12.29 13.32 18.57
N VAL A 20 11.91 14.42 19.23
CA VAL A 20 10.65 15.13 18.97
C VAL A 20 10.58 15.61 17.51
N VAL A 21 11.64 16.21 16.98
CA VAL A 21 11.68 16.62 15.57
C VAL A 21 11.48 15.43 14.66
N THR A 22 12.18 14.32 14.91
CA THR A 22 12.07 13.11 14.11
C THR A 22 10.65 12.55 14.13
N THR A 23 10.07 12.35 15.32
CA THR A 23 8.70 11.81 15.48
C THR A 23 7.64 12.72 14.89
N THR A 24 7.85 14.03 14.96
CA THR A 24 6.90 15.02 14.45
C THR A 24 6.92 15.05 12.93
N VAL A 25 8.11 15.05 12.33
CA VAL A 25 8.27 14.99 10.86
C VAL A 25 7.75 13.66 10.32
N THR A 26 8.07 12.52 10.97
CA THR A 26 7.55 11.22 10.53
C THR A 26 6.04 11.13 10.71
N GLY A 27 5.49 11.63 11.82
CA GLY A 27 4.04 11.68 12.05
C GLY A 27 3.31 12.46 10.96
N PHE A 28 3.78 13.66 10.63
CA PHE A 28 3.23 14.47 9.53
C PHE A 28 3.27 13.72 8.18
N LEU A 29 4.39 13.10 7.83
CA LEU A 29 4.52 12.33 6.59
C LEU A 29 3.59 11.11 6.57
N LEU A 30 3.34 10.47 7.72
CA LEU A 30 2.45 9.32 7.82
C LEU A 30 0.97 9.71 7.69
N ILE A 31 0.55 10.85 8.24
CA ILE A 31 -0.80 11.39 8.05
C ILE A 31 -1.02 11.70 6.55
N HIS A 32 -0.03 12.33 5.91
CA HIS A 32 -0.10 12.74 4.50
C HIS A 32 0.45 11.70 3.51
N LYS A 33 0.62 10.44 3.93
CA LYS A 33 1.22 9.38 3.09
C LYS A 33 0.51 9.20 1.76
N LYS A 34 -0.82 9.27 1.76
CA LYS A 34 -1.65 9.07 0.55
C LYS A 34 -1.60 10.28 -0.37
N SER A 35 -1.69 11.50 0.17
CA SER A 35 -1.69 12.75 -0.61
C SER A 35 -0.34 12.99 -1.27
N LEU A 36 0.76 12.63 -0.60
CA LEU A 36 2.12 12.71 -1.11
C LEU A 36 2.55 11.50 -1.93
N GLU A 37 1.66 10.51 -2.12
CA GLU A 37 1.93 9.24 -2.79
C GLU A 37 3.20 8.51 -2.31
N LEU A 38 3.58 8.68 -1.03
CA LEU A 38 4.82 8.13 -0.47
C LEU A 38 4.85 6.60 -0.55
N ASN A 39 3.68 5.96 -0.59
CA ASN A 39 3.50 4.52 -0.81
C ASN A 39 3.95 4.03 -2.20
N LYS A 40 4.18 4.92 -3.16
CA LYS A 40 4.72 4.59 -4.50
C LYS A 40 6.22 4.86 -4.62
N VAL A 41 6.78 5.69 -3.74
CA VAL A 41 8.20 6.08 -3.79
C VAL A 41 9.06 4.92 -3.27
N ARG A 42 10.05 4.50 -4.06
CA ARG A 42 11.02 3.45 -3.70
C ARG A 42 12.41 4.07 -3.66
N VAL A 43 13.07 3.94 -2.51
CA VAL A 43 14.44 4.44 -2.30
C VAL A 43 15.33 3.26 -1.92
N GLY A 44 16.44 3.09 -2.63
CA GLY A 44 17.49 2.15 -2.23
C GLY A 44 18.44 2.82 -1.22
N MET A 45 18.63 2.21 -0.05
CA MET A 45 19.62 2.67 0.94
C MET A 45 20.76 1.65 1.08
N PRO A 46 22.02 2.05 0.88
CA PRO A 46 23.17 1.20 1.17
C PRO A 46 23.19 0.74 2.63
N GLY A 47 23.35 -0.56 2.87
CA GLY A 47 23.40 -1.13 4.23
C GLY A 47 22.04 -1.27 4.94
N TYR A 48 20.96 -0.71 4.37
CA TYR A 48 19.59 -0.90 4.86
C TYR A 48 18.82 -1.79 3.88
N SER A 49 19.06 -3.10 3.98
CA SER A 49 18.31 -4.13 3.27
C SER A 49 17.38 -4.83 4.25
N VAL A 50 16.08 -4.56 4.15
CA VAL A 50 15.09 -5.43 4.77
C VAL A 50 15.08 -6.70 3.94
N THR A 51 15.62 -7.80 4.47
CA THR A 51 15.44 -9.14 3.91
C THR A 51 13.95 -9.44 3.95
N ARG A 52 13.24 -9.09 2.88
CA ARG A 52 11.85 -9.48 2.72
C ARG A 52 11.88 -10.92 2.26
N THR A 53 11.45 -11.83 3.13
CA THR A 53 11.01 -13.14 2.68
C THR A 53 10.01 -12.92 1.56
N VAL A 54 10.23 -13.59 0.43
CA VAL A 54 9.32 -13.50 -0.71
C VAL A 54 8.05 -14.24 -0.29
N ASP A 55 7.04 -13.47 0.10
CA ASP A 55 5.70 -13.96 0.41
C ASP A 55 5.04 -14.40 -0.90
N ALA A 56 5.25 -15.68 -1.24
CA ALA A 56 4.64 -16.31 -2.41
C ALA A 56 3.18 -16.61 -2.06
N SER A 57 2.27 -15.91 -2.73
CA SER A 57 0.83 -16.09 -2.54
C SER A 57 0.30 -17.33 -3.25
N GLU A 58 0.98 -17.76 -4.31
CA GLU A 58 0.63 -18.96 -5.07
C GLU A 58 1.86 -19.49 -5.81
N ILE A 59 1.99 -20.82 -5.91
CA ILE A 59 3.00 -21.49 -6.73
C ILE A 59 2.26 -22.48 -7.62
N LEU A 60 2.53 -22.41 -8.92
CA LEU A 60 1.97 -23.31 -9.93
C LEU A 60 3.09 -24.08 -10.63
N GLN A 61 2.81 -25.32 -10.98
CA GLN A 61 3.66 -26.11 -11.87
C GLN A 61 3.16 -25.97 -13.31
N LEU A 62 4.07 -25.67 -14.22
CA LEU A 62 3.82 -25.59 -15.65
C LEU A 62 3.87 -26.98 -16.30
N ALA A 63 3.26 -27.11 -17.48
CA ALA A 63 3.23 -28.36 -18.23
C ALA A 63 4.62 -28.87 -18.63
N ASP A 64 5.60 -27.96 -18.78
CA ASP A 64 6.99 -28.27 -19.08
C ASP A 64 7.82 -28.66 -17.83
N GLY A 65 7.17 -28.76 -16.66
CA GLY A 65 7.81 -29.05 -15.38
C GLY A 65 8.44 -27.83 -14.70
N GLY A 66 8.40 -26.65 -15.32
CA GLY A 66 8.78 -25.38 -14.69
C GLY A 66 7.85 -25.03 -13.53
N MET A 67 8.31 -24.19 -12.60
CA MET A 67 7.45 -23.67 -11.54
C MET A 67 7.36 -22.15 -11.62
N ILE A 68 6.18 -21.61 -11.36
CA ILE A 68 5.95 -20.16 -11.35
C ILE A 68 5.36 -19.75 -10.00
N ALA A 69 5.86 -18.67 -9.43
CA ALA A 69 5.46 -18.16 -8.13
C ALA A 69 4.92 -16.73 -8.27
N ALA A 70 3.67 -16.54 -7.86
CA ALA A 70 3.06 -15.23 -7.72
C ALA A 70 3.45 -14.61 -6.38
N THR A 71 3.90 -13.36 -6.39
CA THR A 71 4.36 -12.68 -5.18
C THR A 71 3.96 -11.21 -5.18
N LYS A 72 4.01 -10.59 -4.00
CA LYS A 72 3.86 -9.13 -3.84
C LYS A 72 4.92 -8.31 -4.57
N GLN A 73 6.01 -8.93 -5.04
CA GLN A 73 7.11 -8.24 -5.71
C GLN A 73 7.09 -8.46 -7.23
N GLY A 74 6.33 -9.45 -7.69
CA GLY A 74 6.43 -9.93 -9.06
C GLY A 74 6.05 -11.38 -9.23
N VAL A 75 6.07 -11.82 -10.47
CA VAL A 75 6.01 -13.25 -10.81
C VAL A 75 7.42 -13.75 -11.06
N PHE A 76 7.78 -14.84 -10.39
CA PHE A 76 9.06 -15.51 -10.54
C PHE A 76 8.88 -16.85 -11.24
N LEU A 77 9.76 -17.15 -12.19
CA LEU A 77 9.84 -18.45 -12.84
C LEU A 77 11.07 -19.19 -12.31
N LYS A 78 10.87 -20.42 -11.86
CA LYS A 78 11.95 -21.33 -11.48
C LYS A 78 12.56 -21.92 -12.74
N GLY A 79 13.77 -21.49 -13.05
CA GLY A 79 14.68 -22.16 -13.98
C GLY A 79 15.56 -23.16 -13.24
N GLY A 80 16.56 -23.73 -13.93
CA GLY A 80 17.44 -24.80 -13.45
C GLY A 80 17.80 -24.71 -11.95
N ASP A 81 18.64 -23.74 -11.57
CA ASP A 81 19.15 -23.63 -10.19
C ASP A 81 18.54 -22.45 -9.40
N GLY A 82 17.55 -21.74 -9.93
CA GLY A 82 17.06 -20.52 -9.26
C GLY A 82 15.76 -19.94 -9.81
N TRP A 83 15.29 -18.91 -9.11
CA TRP A 83 14.10 -18.14 -9.47
C TRP A 83 14.49 -16.85 -10.18
N ALA A 84 13.93 -16.62 -11.37
CA ALA A 84 14.12 -15.40 -12.14
C ALA A 84 12.81 -14.58 -12.13
N LEU A 85 12.91 -13.28 -11.87
CA LEU A 85 11.77 -12.36 -11.95
C LEU A 85 11.39 -12.16 -13.44
N THR A 86 10.17 -12.55 -13.81
CA THR A 86 9.68 -12.43 -15.21
C THR A 86 8.60 -11.37 -15.38
N LEU A 87 7.88 -11.02 -14.30
CA LEU A 87 6.93 -9.90 -14.31
C LEU A 87 7.12 -9.04 -13.05
N PRO A 88 7.58 -7.78 -13.15
CA PRO A 88 7.77 -6.88 -12.01
C PRO A 88 6.46 -6.19 -11.56
N ALA A 89 5.34 -6.92 -11.55
CA ALA A 89 4.02 -6.43 -11.11
C ALA A 89 3.51 -7.25 -9.93
N GLN A 90 2.81 -6.62 -8.98
CA GLN A 90 2.33 -7.34 -7.80
C GLN A 90 1.16 -8.26 -8.20
N VAL A 91 1.36 -9.57 -8.09
CA VAL A 91 0.36 -10.55 -8.50
C VAL A 91 0.02 -11.42 -7.31
N LYS A 92 -1.26 -11.44 -6.94
CA LYS A 92 -1.76 -12.28 -5.85
C LYS A 92 -2.10 -13.69 -6.32
N LYS A 93 -2.62 -13.82 -7.54
CA LYS A 93 -3.11 -15.08 -8.10
C LYS A 93 -2.76 -15.18 -9.59
N ILE A 94 -2.34 -16.36 -10.01
CA ILE A 94 -2.11 -16.71 -11.42
C ILE A 94 -3.19 -17.72 -11.81
N HIS A 95 -3.83 -17.50 -12.95
CA HIS A 95 -4.81 -18.40 -13.51
C HIS A 95 -4.22 -19.07 -14.74
N LEU A 96 -4.27 -20.40 -14.79
CA LEU A 96 -3.93 -21.16 -16.01
C LEU A 96 -5.24 -21.47 -16.74
N HIS A 97 -5.35 -21.02 -18.00
CA HIS A 97 -6.50 -21.30 -18.86
C HIS A 97 -6.01 -21.47 -20.31
N ASP A 98 -6.36 -22.58 -20.94
CA ASP A 98 -5.95 -22.93 -22.31
C ASP A 98 -4.44 -22.73 -22.56
N GLU A 99 -3.61 -23.33 -21.71
CA GLU A 99 -2.14 -23.23 -21.73
C GLU A 99 -1.56 -21.82 -21.55
N THR A 100 -2.41 -20.81 -21.36
CA THR A 100 -2.02 -19.43 -21.14
C THR A 100 -2.13 -19.10 -19.65
N LEU A 101 -1.06 -18.53 -19.11
CA LEU A 101 -1.02 -17.97 -17.76
C LEU A 101 -1.57 -16.56 -17.79
N TYR A 102 -2.47 -16.26 -16.85
CA TYR A 102 -3.04 -14.95 -16.64
C TYR A 102 -2.72 -14.47 -15.23
N ALA A 103 -2.08 -13.31 -15.11
CA ALA A 103 -1.69 -12.71 -13.86
C ALA A 103 -2.48 -11.41 -13.63
N ALA A 104 -3.31 -11.42 -12.58
CA ALA A 104 -4.06 -10.26 -12.12
C ALA A 104 -3.18 -9.37 -11.24
N SER A 105 -3.01 -8.10 -11.63
CA SER A 105 -2.17 -7.14 -10.92
C SER A 105 -2.85 -5.77 -10.79
N ASN A 106 -2.30 -4.94 -9.88
CA ASN A 106 -2.78 -3.56 -9.73
C ASN A 106 -2.50 -2.67 -10.96
N ASP A 107 -1.63 -3.12 -11.88
CA ASP A 107 -1.22 -2.39 -13.08
C ASP A 107 -1.88 -2.92 -14.36
N GLY A 108 -2.59 -4.06 -14.27
CA GLY A 108 -3.35 -4.64 -15.37
C GLY A 108 -3.51 -6.15 -15.30
N LEU A 109 -4.12 -6.71 -16.35
CA LEU A 109 -4.18 -8.15 -16.58
C LEU A 109 -3.07 -8.54 -17.54
N PHE A 110 -2.14 -9.39 -17.10
CA PHE A 110 -1.04 -9.87 -17.92
C PHE A 110 -1.31 -11.29 -18.40
N ALA A 111 -0.98 -11.60 -19.64
CA ALA A 111 -1.08 -12.94 -20.21
C ALA A 111 0.29 -13.41 -20.72
N SER A 112 0.60 -14.69 -20.52
CA SER A 112 1.86 -15.31 -20.96
C SER A 112 1.63 -16.77 -21.34
N GLY A 113 2.13 -17.21 -22.50
CA GLY A 113 2.09 -18.62 -22.89
C GLY A 113 3.21 -19.47 -22.28
N ASN A 114 4.25 -18.85 -21.71
CA ASN A 114 5.46 -19.54 -21.26
C ASN A 114 5.97 -19.07 -19.88
N GLY A 115 5.30 -18.10 -19.25
CA GLY A 115 5.70 -17.49 -17.98
C GLY A 115 6.94 -16.61 -18.04
N ARG A 116 7.55 -16.42 -19.22
CA ARG A 116 8.76 -15.61 -19.44
C ARG A 116 8.43 -14.24 -20.00
N GLU A 117 7.56 -14.19 -21.01
CA GLU A 117 7.13 -12.96 -21.65
C GLU A 117 5.67 -12.67 -21.35
N TRP A 118 5.37 -11.45 -20.91
CA TRP A 118 4.05 -11.06 -20.45
C TRP A 118 3.49 -9.93 -21.30
N LYS A 119 2.32 -10.14 -21.88
CA LYS A 119 1.55 -9.11 -22.59
C LYS A 119 0.49 -8.54 -21.67
N ASN A 120 0.48 -7.22 -21.47
CA ASN A 120 -0.60 -6.56 -20.74
C ASN A 120 -1.85 -6.47 -21.64
N LEU A 121 -2.91 -7.17 -21.26
CA LEU A 121 -4.19 -7.18 -21.96
C LEU A 121 -5.11 -6.03 -21.51
N MET A 122 -4.86 -5.44 -20.34
CA MET A 122 -5.75 -4.44 -19.73
C MET A 122 -4.94 -3.40 -18.93
N PRO A 123 -4.15 -2.53 -19.61
CA PRO A 123 -3.28 -1.57 -18.93
C PRO A 123 -4.06 -0.48 -18.21
N GLY A 124 -3.54 -0.01 -17.07
CA GLY A 124 -4.10 1.12 -16.32
C GLY A 124 -5.35 0.77 -15.49
N HIS A 125 -5.62 -0.52 -15.33
CA HIS A 125 -6.72 -1.03 -14.52
C HIS A 125 -6.19 -1.93 -13.41
N ASP A 126 -6.73 -1.72 -12.20
CA ASP A 126 -6.37 -2.49 -11.02
C ASP A 126 -7.22 -3.76 -10.98
N VAL A 127 -6.67 -4.85 -11.53
CA VAL A 127 -7.34 -6.13 -11.73
C VAL A 127 -7.28 -6.95 -10.44
N LYS A 128 -8.44 -7.20 -9.84
CA LYS A 128 -8.57 -7.92 -8.56
C LYS A 128 -8.82 -9.41 -8.73
N SER A 129 -9.69 -9.77 -9.68
CA SER A 129 -10.01 -11.16 -9.98
C SER A 129 -10.36 -11.33 -11.45
N VAL A 130 -10.04 -12.50 -12.00
CA VAL A 130 -10.32 -12.87 -13.38
C VAL A 130 -11.14 -14.16 -13.38
N ARG A 131 -12.12 -14.21 -14.26
CA ARG A 131 -12.96 -15.37 -14.54
C ARG A 131 -12.91 -15.66 -16.03
N PHE A 132 -12.80 -16.94 -16.36
CA PHE A 132 -12.83 -17.44 -17.72
C PHE A 132 -14.18 -18.12 -17.93
N ASP A 133 -14.96 -17.59 -18.87
CA ASP A 133 -16.19 -18.18 -19.35
C ASP A 133 -15.93 -18.75 -20.76
N PRO A 134 -16.69 -19.75 -21.25
CA PRO A 134 -16.41 -20.43 -22.52
C PRO A 134 -16.26 -19.53 -23.76
N LEU A 135 -16.82 -18.31 -23.73
CA LEU A 135 -16.80 -17.35 -24.84
C LEU A 135 -16.32 -15.95 -24.44
N ALA A 136 -15.93 -15.75 -23.18
CA ALA A 136 -15.56 -14.43 -22.67
C ALA A 136 -14.62 -14.50 -21.47
N ILE A 137 -13.83 -13.45 -21.29
CA ILE A 137 -13.03 -13.23 -20.09
C ILE A 137 -13.69 -12.10 -19.31
N THR A 138 -14.09 -12.38 -18.08
CA THR A 138 -14.66 -11.38 -17.17
C THR A 138 -13.66 -11.02 -16.09
N VAL A 139 -13.45 -9.72 -15.91
CA VAL A 139 -12.47 -9.14 -14.99
C VAL A 139 -13.17 -8.20 -14.02
N ALA A 140 -12.96 -8.40 -12.72
CA ALA A 140 -13.30 -7.39 -11.73
C ALA A 140 -12.07 -6.52 -11.43
N THR A 141 -12.30 -5.22 -11.51
CA THR A 141 -11.37 -4.18 -11.07
C THR A 141 -11.93 -3.47 -9.84
N SER A 142 -11.12 -2.64 -9.19
CA SER A 142 -11.61 -1.79 -8.11
C SER A 142 -12.70 -0.78 -8.52
N LYS A 143 -12.90 -0.51 -9.82
CA LYS A 143 -13.88 0.48 -10.34
C LYS A 143 -15.08 -0.13 -11.06
N GLY A 144 -15.10 -1.46 -11.23
CA GLY A 144 -16.15 -2.12 -11.99
C GLY A 144 -15.73 -3.45 -12.60
N ILE A 145 -16.70 -4.06 -13.27
CA ILE A 145 -16.56 -5.33 -13.97
C ILE A 145 -16.50 -5.08 -15.47
N TYR A 146 -15.54 -5.73 -16.11
CA TYR A 146 -15.28 -5.61 -17.53
C TYR A 146 -15.30 -7.02 -18.13
N THR A 147 -15.90 -7.15 -19.30
CA THR A 147 -15.92 -8.41 -20.04
C THR A 147 -15.34 -8.19 -21.42
N ARG A 148 -14.54 -9.14 -21.87
CA ARG A 148 -13.99 -9.21 -23.22
C ARG A 148 -14.48 -10.50 -23.86
N GLU A 149 -15.25 -10.38 -24.92
CA GLU A 149 -15.71 -11.53 -25.71
C GLU A 149 -14.59 -12.06 -26.61
N ALA A 150 -14.57 -13.36 -26.89
CA ALA A 150 -13.56 -13.96 -27.75
C ALA A 150 -13.67 -13.45 -29.21
N TYR A 151 -14.90 -13.33 -29.74
CA TYR A 151 -15.19 -12.82 -31.09
C TYR A 151 -16.63 -12.28 -31.17
N PRO A 152 -16.89 -11.13 -31.87
CA PRO A 152 -15.95 -10.26 -32.59
C PRO A 152 -15.37 -9.12 -31.72
N GLY A 153 -15.73 -9.05 -30.44
CA GLY A 153 -15.36 -7.96 -29.53
C GLY A 153 -13.93 -8.05 -29.00
N ASN A 154 -12.94 -7.53 -29.72
CA ASN A 154 -11.55 -7.48 -29.23
C ASN A 154 -11.32 -6.47 -28.07
N GLY A 155 -12.31 -5.66 -27.72
CA GLY A 155 -12.21 -4.63 -26.68
C GLY A 155 -12.84 -5.02 -25.36
N TRP A 156 -12.34 -4.45 -24.26
CA TRP A 156 -12.97 -4.56 -22.95
C TRP A 156 -14.25 -3.72 -22.91
N LYS A 157 -15.39 -4.38 -22.68
CA LYS A 157 -16.66 -3.72 -22.44
C LYS A 157 -16.89 -3.63 -20.94
N ARG A 158 -17.12 -2.43 -20.42
CA ARG A 158 -17.54 -2.25 -19.03
C ARG A 158 -18.97 -2.77 -18.89
N VAL A 159 -19.14 -3.88 -18.18
CA VAL A 159 -20.45 -4.45 -17.86
C VAL A 159 -21.06 -3.70 -16.69
N LEU A 160 -20.21 -3.29 -15.73
CA LEU A 160 -20.68 -2.61 -14.54
C LEU A 160 -19.66 -1.63 -13.98
N GLY A 161 -20.14 -0.50 -13.49
CA GLY A 161 -19.37 0.43 -12.70
C GLY A 161 -19.68 0.33 -11.23
N PHE A 162 -18.64 0.41 -10.40
CA PHE A 162 -18.81 0.61 -8.96
C PHE A 162 -18.87 2.12 -8.73
N GLU A 163 -20.07 2.65 -8.49
CA GLU A 163 -20.24 4.04 -8.07
C GLU A 163 -19.98 4.15 -6.57
N GLY A 164 -19.06 5.04 -6.17
CA GLY A 164 -18.65 5.19 -4.78
C GLY A 164 -17.37 4.42 -4.44
N ASN A 165 -17.44 3.55 -3.43
CA ASN A 165 -16.26 2.87 -2.88
C ASN A 165 -15.74 1.77 -3.80
N ALA A 166 -14.42 1.71 -3.92
CA ALA A 166 -13.75 0.66 -4.67
C ALA A 166 -13.94 -0.70 -3.97
N LEU A 167 -14.36 -1.73 -4.72
CA LEU A 167 -14.54 -3.09 -4.18
C LEU A 167 -13.29 -3.94 -4.42
N ASP A 168 -12.83 -4.67 -3.39
CA ASP A 168 -11.76 -5.67 -3.51
C ASP A 168 -12.37 -7.04 -3.79
N VAL A 169 -12.89 -7.21 -5.02
CA VAL A 169 -13.51 -8.46 -5.49
C VAL A 169 -12.46 -9.57 -5.57
N ARG A 170 -12.65 -10.63 -4.80
CA ARG A 170 -11.72 -11.77 -4.71
C ARG A 170 -12.12 -12.94 -5.58
N HIS A 171 -13.42 -13.11 -5.78
CA HIS A 171 -13.98 -14.21 -6.56
C HIS A 171 -15.32 -13.81 -7.18
N MET A 172 -15.62 -14.38 -8.35
CA MET A 172 -16.84 -14.14 -9.10
C MET A 172 -17.40 -15.46 -9.61
N GLU A 173 -18.68 -15.74 -9.33
CA GLU A 173 -19.39 -16.94 -9.74
C GLU A 173 -20.76 -16.60 -10.33
N PRO A 174 -21.27 -17.24 -11.40
CA PRO A 174 -22.59 -16.96 -11.92
C PRO A 174 -23.62 -17.50 -10.93
N ASP A 175 -24.73 -16.80 -10.78
CA ASP A 175 -25.82 -17.23 -9.91
C ASP A 175 -26.69 -18.35 -10.53
N GLY A 176 -26.38 -18.79 -11.76
CA GLY A 176 -27.14 -19.76 -12.55
C GLY A 176 -28.45 -19.23 -13.14
N ARG A 177 -28.81 -17.96 -12.91
CA ARG A 177 -30.04 -17.30 -13.37
C ARG A 177 -29.77 -16.11 -14.30
N GLY A 178 -28.54 -15.97 -14.78
CA GLY A 178 -28.11 -14.89 -15.67
C GLY A 178 -27.53 -13.68 -14.93
N GLY A 179 -27.31 -13.78 -13.63
CA GLY A 179 -26.58 -12.83 -12.80
C GLY A 179 -25.20 -13.35 -12.37
N MET A 180 -24.54 -12.60 -11.49
CA MET A 180 -23.20 -12.92 -10.99
C MET A 180 -23.05 -12.60 -9.50
N LEU A 181 -22.63 -13.56 -8.72
CA LEU A 181 -22.21 -13.42 -7.33
C LEU A 181 -20.75 -12.95 -7.27
N LEU A 182 -20.49 -11.94 -6.45
CA LEU A 182 -19.18 -11.36 -6.22
C LEU A 182 -18.85 -11.52 -4.74
N ALA A 183 -17.76 -12.24 -4.44
CA ALA A 183 -17.21 -12.28 -3.10
C ALA A 183 -16.10 -11.21 -3.01
N ALA A 184 -16.38 -10.12 -2.30
CA ALA A 184 -15.44 -9.02 -2.07
C ALA A 184 -14.99 -8.97 -0.61
N LYS A 185 -13.96 -8.19 -0.32
CA LYS A 185 -13.56 -7.91 1.07
C LYS A 185 -14.68 -7.23 1.85
N GLU A 186 -15.46 -6.39 1.17
CA GLU A 186 -16.53 -5.58 1.74
C GLU A 186 -17.82 -6.37 1.99
N GLY A 187 -17.97 -7.54 1.35
CA GLY A 187 -19.16 -8.38 1.49
C GLY A 187 -19.41 -9.25 0.26
N ILE A 188 -20.59 -9.88 0.24
CA ILE A 188 -21.08 -10.65 -0.90
C ILE A 188 -22.09 -9.79 -1.65
N TYR A 189 -21.98 -9.75 -2.98
CA TYR A 189 -22.86 -8.96 -3.82
C TYR A 189 -23.44 -9.83 -4.92
N ALA A 190 -24.71 -9.62 -5.25
CA ALA A 190 -25.37 -10.22 -6.40
C ALA A 190 -25.58 -9.17 -7.49
N LEU A 191 -25.09 -9.48 -8.69
CA LEU A 191 -25.34 -8.71 -9.90
C LEU A 191 -26.52 -9.31 -10.64
N GLY A 192 -27.65 -8.61 -10.67
CA GLY A 192 -28.82 -9.00 -11.46
C GLY A 192 -29.07 -8.07 -12.65
N PRO A 193 -30.16 -8.27 -13.40
CA PRO A 193 -30.56 -7.42 -14.54
C PRO A 193 -30.72 -5.93 -14.17
N GLY A 194 -31.00 -5.63 -12.90
CA GLY A 194 -31.16 -4.28 -12.36
C GLY A 194 -29.89 -3.67 -11.76
N GLY A 195 -28.72 -4.28 -11.96
CA GLY A 195 -27.44 -3.82 -11.42
C GLY A 195 -26.99 -4.55 -10.14
N LEU A 196 -26.04 -3.93 -9.46
CA LEU A 196 -25.39 -4.45 -8.25
C LEU A 196 -26.32 -4.32 -7.03
N LYS A 197 -26.67 -5.44 -6.41
CA LYS A 197 -27.35 -5.47 -5.11
C LYS A 197 -26.44 -6.17 -4.09
N MET A 198 -26.21 -5.51 -2.95
CA MET A 198 -25.54 -6.18 -1.84
C MET A 198 -26.48 -7.27 -1.34
N GLU A 199 -25.99 -8.51 -1.34
CA GLU A 199 -26.71 -9.60 -0.71
C GLU A 199 -26.22 -9.61 0.73
N GLU A 200 -27.09 -9.21 1.68
CA GLU A 200 -26.78 -9.39 3.10
C GLU A 200 -26.37 -10.84 3.29
N ALA A 201 -25.11 -11.03 3.68
CA ALA A 201 -24.42 -12.29 3.58
C ALA A 201 -25.29 -13.42 4.17
N LEU A 202 -25.49 -14.49 3.39
CA LEU A 202 -26.10 -15.75 3.87
C LEU A 202 -25.32 -16.37 5.04
N ALA A 203 -24.12 -15.87 5.32
CA ALA A 203 -23.40 -16.09 6.56
C ALA A 203 -23.53 -14.82 7.43
N PRO A 204 -24.15 -14.88 8.63
CA PRO A 204 -24.06 -13.77 9.58
C PRO A 204 -22.56 -13.48 9.78
N GLY A 205 -22.14 -12.27 9.43
CA GLY A 205 -20.78 -11.82 9.70
C GLY A 205 -20.47 -12.12 11.15
N GLY A 206 -19.39 -12.87 11.40
CA GLY A 206 -18.95 -13.11 12.78
C GLY A 206 -18.87 -11.77 13.52
N GLU A 207 -19.24 -11.78 14.80
CA GLU A 207 -19.36 -10.57 15.65
C GLU A 207 -18.37 -9.47 15.27
N ASP A 208 -18.84 -8.23 15.19
CA ASP A 208 -18.06 -7.01 14.92
C ASP A 208 -16.98 -6.76 15.98
N ARG A 209 -15.99 -7.64 16.05
CA ARG A 209 -14.83 -7.54 16.92
C ARG A 209 -13.77 -6.79 16.13
N VAL A 210 -13.63 -5.51 16.45
CA VAL A 210 -12.56 -4.69 15.92
C VAL A 210 -11.28 -4.99 16.70
N ASP A 211 -10.19 -5.24 15.97
CA ASP A 211 -8.86 -5.41 16.56
C ASP A 211 -8.44 -4.13 17.30
N ILE A 212 -8.05 -4.27 18.56
CA ILE A 212 -7.54 -3.15 19.38
C ILE A 212 -6.36 -2.45 18.72
N GLN A 213 -5.52 -3.19 17.99
CA GLN A 213 -4.41 -2.62 17.24
C GLN A 213 -4.91 -1.62 16.19
N LYS A 214 -6.03 -1.92 15.51
CA LYS A 214 -6.63 -1.01 14.54
C LYS A 214 -7.13 0.26 15.23
N ILE A 215 -7.85 0.12 16.34
CA ILE A 215 -8.36 1.27 17.10
C ILE A 215 -7.21 2.18 17.57
N ILE A 216 -6.15 1.59 18.15
CA ILE A 216 -4.97 2.34 18.57
C ILE A 216 -4.31 3.05 17.39
N THR A 217 -4.21 2.37 16.24
CA THR A 217 -3.61 2.95 15.03
C THR A 217 -4.45 4.09 14.49
N ASP A 218 -5.78 3.93 14.42
CA ASP A 218 -6.70 4.95 13.91
C ASP A 218 -6.73 6.19 14.83
N ILE A 219 -6.60 5.99 16.15
CA ILE A 219 -6.42 7.09 17.12
C ILE A 219 -5.06 7.77 16.92
N HIS A 220 -4.00 7.01 16.68
CA HIS A 220 -2.65 7.54 16.49
C HIS A 220 -2.49 8.33 15.18
N THR A 221 -3.09 7.86 14.08
CA THR A 221 -3.08 8.58 12.79
C THR A 221 -4.10 9.73 12.75
N GLY A 222 -5.05 9.75 13.70
CA GLY A 222 -6.14 10.71 13.73
C GLY A 222 -7.33 10.35 12.84
N ASP A 223 -7.26 9.22 12.13
CA ASP A 223 -8.34 8.70 11.27
C ASP A 223 -9.64 8.51 12.07
N PHE A 224 -9.52 8.19 13.37
CA PHE A 224 -10.66 8.03 14.28
C PHE A 224 -11.54 9.29 14.40
N PHE A 225 -10.95 10.49 14.29
CA PHE A 225 -11.65 11.76 14.51
C PHE A 225 -12.04 12.47 13.19
N GLY A 226 -11.68 11.90 12.04
CA GLY A 226 -12.01 12.42 10.72
C GLY A 226 -11.10 13.57 10.24
N ALA A 227 -11.42 14.09 9.03
CA ALA A 227 -10.50 14.93 8.26
C ALA A 227 -10.09 16.25 8.93
N TYR A 228 -10.98 16.88 9.72
CA TYR A 228 -10.66 18.12 10.42
C TYR A 228 -9.56 17.96 11.48
N PHE A 229 -9.45 16.76 12.05
CA PHE A 229 -8.47 16.46 13.08
C PHE A 229 -7.04 16.44 12.55
N TYR A 230 -6.84 16.14 11.25
CA TYR A 230 -5.53 16.21 10.62
C TYR A 230 -4.96 17.63 10.62
N ILE A 231 -5.78 18.63 10.28
CA ILE A 231 -5.35 20.04 10.27
C ILE A 231 -4.98 20.49 11.69
N PHE A 232 -5.76 20.09 12.69
CA PHE A 232 -5.44 20.35 14.09
C PHE A 232 -4.09 19.73 14.48
N MET A 233 -3.86 18.46 14.12
CA MET A 233 -2.59 17.78 14.39
C MET A 233 -1.41 18.41 13.66
N ASP A 234 -1.60 18.95 12.46
CA ASP A 234 -0.57 19.70 11.74
C ASP A 234 -0.13 20.96 12.51
N PHE A 235 -1.06 21.69 13.13
CA PHE A 235 -0.71 22.82 14.00
C PHE A 235 0.06 22.39 15.25
N VAL A 236 -0.33 21.27 15.87
CA VAL A 236 0.40 20.69 17.02
C VAL A 236 1.82 20.30 16.61
N ALA A 237 1.98 19.64 15.45
CA ALA A 237 3.27 19.27 14.89
C ALA A 237 4.16 20.50 14.64
N ILE A 238 3.63 21.55 14.00
CA ILE A 238 4.36 22.80 13.79
C ILE A 238 4.80 23.42 15.13
N GLY A 239 3.90 23.43 16.12
CA GLY A 239 4.22 23.92 17.47
C GLY A 239 5.37 23.16 18.12
N LEU A 240 5.38 21.83 18.03
CA LEU A 240 6.45 20.98 18.55
C LEU A 240 7.79 21.23 17.84
N VAL A 241 7.78 21.43 16.52
CA VAL A 241 8.98 21.77 15.75
C VAL A 241 9.54 23.13 16.19
N ILE A 242 8.69 24.15 16.32
CA ILE A 242 9.10 25.48 16.79
C ILE A 242 9.68 25.39 18.21
N MET A 243 9.05 24.61 19.11
CA MET A 243 9.55 24.37 20.46
C MET A 243 10.92 23.68 20.46
N ALA A 244 11.13 22.70 19.59
CA ALA A 244 12.42 22.04 19.45
C ALA A 244 13.50 23.00 18.91
N ILE A 245 13.19 23.79 17.87
CA ILE A 245 14.12 24.76 17.28
C ILE A 245 14.50 25.84 18.31
N THR A 246 13.53 26.39 19.02
CA THR A 246 13.77 27.40 20.07
C THR A 246 14.59 26.83 21.22
N GLY A 247 14.34 25.59 21.63
CA GLY A 247 15.15 24.87 22.62
C GLY A 247 16.62 24.72 22.19
N ILE A 248 16.86 24.35 20.93
CA ILE A 248 18.21 24.26 20.34
C ILE A 248 18.86 25.64 20.26
N TYR A 249 18.12 26.68 19.85
CA TYR A 249 18.59 28.05 19.75
C TYR A 249 19.07 28.58 21.11
N ILE A 250 18.28 28.40 22.17
CA ILE A 250 18.63 28.80 23.55
C ILE A 250 19.84 28.01 24.06
N TRP A 251 20.03 26.76 23.63
CA TRP A 251 21.21 25.98 23.98
C TRP A 251 22.49 26.51 23.32
N TRP A 252 22.40 27.00 22.07
CA TRP A 252 23.53 27.44 21.26
C TRP A 252 23.98 28.88 21.56
N TRP A 253 23.03 29.81 21.72
CA TRP A 253 23.28 31.26 21.84
C TRP A 253 24.25 31.68 22.97
N PRO A 254 24.17 31.13 24.21
CA PRO A 254 25.07 31.52 25.29
C PRO A 254 26.52 31.04 25.07
N LYS A 255 26.71 29.96 24.30
CA LYS A 255 28.05 29.48 23.94
C LYS A 255 28.72 30.38 22.90
N GLN A 256 27.95 30.96 21.99
CA GLN A 256 28.47 31.85 20.95
C GLN A 256 28.90 33.21 21.52
N LYS A 257 28.10 33.83 22.40
CA LYS A 257 28.48 35.09 23.09
C LYS A 257 29.74 34.95 23.94
N ARG A 258 29.90 33.82 24.64
CA ARG A 258 31.13 33.55 25.42
C ARG A 258 32.34 33.40 24.51
N ARG A 259 32.21 32.71 23.37
CA ARG A 259 33.30 32.56 22.39
C ARG A 259 33.68 33.88 21.71
N GLN A 260 32.71 34.75 21.41
CA GLN A 260 32.96 36.07 20.83
C GLN A 260 33.68 37.00 21.81
N ALA A 261 33.28 37.00 23.09
CA ALA A 261 33.96 37.77 24.13
C ALA A 261 35.43 37.34 24.33
N THR A 262 35.71 36.03 24.31
CA THR A 262 37.09 35.53 24.41
C THR A 262 37.93 35.84 23.16
N ARG A 263 37.33 35.84 21.96
CA ARG A 263 38.02 36.23 20.71
C ARG A 263 38.31 37.73 20.63
N ALA A 264 37.39 38.58 21.06
CA ALA A 264 37.60 40.03 21.10
C ALA A 264 38.68 40.43 22.12
N ALA A 265 38.77 39.72 23.26
CA ALA A 265 39.83 39.94 24.25
C ALA A 265 41.22 39.46 23.76
N GLY A 266 41.28 38.41 22.93
CA GLY A 266 42.54 37.89 22.37
C GLY A 266 43.07 38.65 21.16
N ASN A 267 42.23 39.43 20.46
CA ASN A 267 42.66 40.31 19.35
C ASN A 267 43.11 41.70 19.82
N ASN A 268 42.86 42.05 21.09
CA ASN A 268 43.21 43.34 21.70
C ASN A 268 44.43 43.23 22.64
N ALA A 269 45.12 42.09 22.63
CA ALA A 269 46.36 41.81 23.37
C ALA A 269 47.49 41.53 22.37
#